data_AF-A0A0T2IHW0-F1
#
_entry.id   AF-A0A0T2IHW0-F1
#
_cell.length_a   1.000
_cell.length_b   1.000
_cell.length_c   1.000
_cell.angle_alpha   90.00
_cell.angle_beta   90.00
_cell.angle_gamma   90.00
#
_symmetry.space_group_name_H-M   'P 1'
#
loop_
_entity.id
_entity.type
_entity.pdbx_description
1 polymer ?
#
loop_
_entity_poly.entity_id
_entity_poly.type
_entity_poly.pdbx_seq_one_letter_code
_entity_poly.pdbx_strand_id
1 'polypeptide(L)'
;MGEPVDHRVRNTLAALRGYLELAREAARGEAGRPEDVVRDLSDGLASLTRLEHLLGVHADDGSADHGEGAHKDVEDVRDEG
;
A
#
# COMPACT_ATOMS: atom_id res chain seq x y z
N MET A 1 8.60 18.48 -17.97
CA MET A 1 8.26 19.03 -16.65
C MET A 1 6.87 18.55 -16.25
N GLY A 2 6.71 17.25 -16.04
CA GLY A 2 5.60 16.74 -15.22
C GLY A 2 6.04 16.70 -13.76
N GLU A 3 5.11 16.45 -12.85
CA GLU A 3 5.36 15.97 -11.47
C GLU A 3 5.65 16.98 -10.34
N PRO A 4 4.72 17.90 -10.07
CA PRO A 4 4.28 18.11 -8.67
C PRO A 4 2.88 17.57 -8.41
N VAL A 5 2.05 17.53 -9.46
CA VAL A 5 0.64 17.14 -9.38
C VAL A 5 0.51 15.66 -9.04
N ASP A 6 1.29 14.80 -9.70
CA ASP A 6 1.26 13.35 -9.46
C ASP A 6 1.69 12.98 -8.05
N HIS A 7 2.68 13.68 -7.47
CA HIS A 7 3.12 13.43 -6.10
C HIS A 7 2.06 13.82 -5.07
N ARG A 8 1.38 14.96 -5.26
CA ARG A 8 0.26 15.37 -4.37
C ARG A 8 -0.91 14.42 -4.47
N VAL A 9 -1.24 13.95 -5.67
CA VAL A 9 -2.28 12.96 -5.90
C VAL A 9 -1.91 11.64 -5.22
N ARG A 10 -0.69 11.10 -5.45
CA ARG A 10 -0.19 9.90 -4.77
C ARG A 10 -0.26 10.00 -3.25
N ASN A 11 0.20 11.12 -2.67
CA ASN A 11 0.15 11.34 -1.22
C ASN A 11 -1.28 11.41 -0.67
N THR A 12 -2.19 12.05 -1.42
CA THR A 12 -3.61 12.13 -1.03
C THR A 12 -4.26 10.74 -1.06
N LEU A 13 -3.98 9.95 -2.09
CA LEU A 13 -4.49 8.58 -2.22
C LEU A 13 -3.92 7.67 -1.11
N ALA A 14 -2.63 7.78 -0.81
CA ALA A 14 -1.99 7.04 0.30
C ALA A 14 -2.64 7.38 1.65
N ALA A 15 -2.88 8.67 1.93
CA ALA A 15 -3.55 9.09 3.16
C ALA A 15 -4.99 8.54 3.26
N LEU A 16 -5.76 8.63 2.16
CA LEU A 16 -7.12 8.09 2.11
C LEU A 16 -7.15 6.58 2.35
N ARG A 17 -6.22 5.84 1.73
CA ARG A 17 -6.07 4.39 1.94
C ARG A 17 -5.81 4.07 3.40
N GLY A 18 -4.83 4.75 4.01
CA GLY A 18 -4.49 4.55 5.42
C GLY A 18 -5.68 4.81 6.37
N TYR A 19 -6.45 5.88 6.14
CA TYR A 19 -7.64 6.15 6.95
C TYR A 19 -8.74 5.09 6.79
N LEU A 20 -8.98 4.59 5.57
CA LEU A 20 -9.97 3.55 5.31
C LEU A 20 -9.56 2.20 5.92
N GLU A 21 -8.27 1.84 5.84
CA GLU A 21 -7.73 0.64 6.47
C GLU A 21 -7.84 0.71 8.00
N LEU A 22 -7.47 1.85 8.60
CA LEU A 22 -7.64 2.08 10.04
C LEU A 22 -9.11 2.03 10.47
N ALA A 23 -10.02 2.67 9.73
CA ALA A 23 -11.45 2.63 10.02
C ALA A 23 -12.01 1.20 9.91
N ARG A 24 -11.55 0.43 8.91
CA ARG A 24 -11.96 -0.96 8.71
C ARG A 24 -11.46 -1.85 9.83
N GLU A 25 -10.25 -1.64 10.31
CA GLU A 25 -9.68 -2.40 11.42
C GLU A 25 -10.25 -1.98 12.79
N ALA A 26 -10.64 -0.72 12.95
CA ALA A 26 -11.41 -0.30 14.12
C ALA A 26 -12.79 -0.95 14.12
N ALA A 27 -13.48 -0.94 12.97
CA ALA A 27 -14.74 -1.66 12.79
C ALA A 27 -14.53 -3.14 13.13
N ARG A 28 -13.61 -3.84 12.43
CA ARG A 28 -12.65 -4.90 12.87
C ARG A 28 -12.55 -5.36 14.33
N GLY A 29 -12.62 -4.47 15.31
CA GLY A 29 -12.44 -4.78 16.73
C GLY A 29 -13.73 -4.88 17.55
N GLU A 30 -14.85 -4.30 17.11
CA GLU A 30 -16.06 -4.16 17.94
C GLU A 30 -16.98 -5.39 17.90
N ALA A 31 -17.48 -5.81 19.06
CA ALA A 31 -18.48 -6.87 19.20
C ALA A 31 -19.90 -6.33 18.95
N GLY A 32 -20.69 -7.02 18.12
CA GLY A 32 -22.03 -6.54 17.70
C GLY A 32 -22.01 -5.67 16.43
N ARG A 33 -21.00 -5.88 15.59
CA ARG A 33 -20.60 -4.99 14.50
C ARG A 33 -21.65 -4.82 13.39
N PRO A 34 -21.82 -3.60 12.86
CA PRO A 34 -22.52 -3.41 11.60
C PRO A 34 -21.66 -3.93 10.44
N GLU A 35 -21.94 -5.16 9.98
CA GLU A 35 -21.26 -5.78 8.83
C GLU A 35 -21.28 -4.89 7.59
N ASP A 36 -22.34 -4.09 7.44
CA ASP A 36 -22.50 -3.09 6.38
C ASP A 36 -21.36 -2.07 6.38
N VAL A 37 -20.90 -1.61 7.55
CA VAL A 37 -19.80 -0.64 7.64
C VAL A 37 -18.47 -1.25 7.17
N VAL A 38 -18.20 -2.51 7.52
CA VAL A 38 -16.99 -3.21 7.05
C VAL A 38 -17.03 -3.42 5.53
N ARG A 39 -18.22 -3.72 4.99
CA ARG A 39 -18.44 -3.85 3.54
C ARG A 39 -18.23 -2.51 2.84
N ASP A 40 -18.86 -1.45 3.31
CA ASP A 40 -18.76 -0.11 2.72
C ASP A 40 -17.30 0.41 2.72
N LEU A 41 -16.55 0.14 3.79
CA LEU A 41 -15.13 0.48 3.87
C LEU A 41 -14.27 -0.35 2.90
N SER A 42 -14.63 -1.64 2.70
CA SER A 42 -13.94 -2.49 1.73
C SER A 42 -14.23 -2.06 0.28
N ASP A 43 -15.46 -1.65 0.00
CA ASP A 43 -15.87 -1.10 -1.30
C ASP A 43 -15.21 0.26 -1.58
N GLY A 44 -15.04 1.09 -0.54
CA GLY A 44 -14.26 2.33 -0.61
C GLY A 44 -12.81 2.08 -0.99
N LEU A 45 -12.14 1.11 -0.35
CA LEU A 45 -10.78 0.71 -0.71
C LEU A 45 -10.68 0.20 -2.16
N ALA A 46 -11.62 -0.65 -2.60
CA ALA A 46 -11.64 -1.13 -3.97
C ALA A 46 -11.85 0.00 -5.00
N SER A 47 -12.65 1.01 -4.66
CA SER A 47 -12.86 2.20 -5.49
C SER A 47 -11.58 3.05 -5.58
N LEU A 48 -10.83 3.16 -4.48
CA LEU A 48 -9.55 3.86 -4.44
C LEU A 48 -8.50 3.19 -5.34
N THR A 49 -8.40 1.86 -5.30
CA THR A 49 -7.51 1.09 -6.20
C THR A 49 -7.86 1.30 -7.68
N ARG A 50 -9.15 1.37 -8.03
CA ARG A 50 -9.56 1.68 -9.42
C ARG A 50 -9.15 3.10 -9.81
N LEU A 51 -9.30 4.06 -8.90
CA LEU A 51 -8.91 5.44 -9.14
C LEU A 51 -7.40 5.58 -9.36
N GLU A 52 -6.59 4.91 -8.55
CA GLU A 52 -5.13 4.79 -8.72
C GLU A 52 -4.78 4.28 -10.12
N HIS A 53 -5.40 3.18 -10.55
CA HIS A 53 -5.18 2.60 -11.88
C HIS A 53 -5.59 3.55 -13.02
N LEU A 54 -6.73 4.23 -12.90
CA LEU A 54 -7.20 5.20 -13.91
C LEU A 54 -6.28 6.42 -14.03
N LEU A 55 -5.70 6.85 -12.91
CA LEU A 55 -4.78 7.98 -12.85
C LEU A 55 -3.35 7.57 -13.22
N GLY A 56 -3.06 6.28 -13.43
CA GLY A 56 -1.72 5.78 -13.72
C GLY A 56 -0.75 5.99 -12.55
N VAL A 57 -1.26 6.05 -11.32
CA VAL A 57 -0.46 6.25 -10.11
C VAL A 57 -0.61 5.03 -9.18
N HIS A 58 0.47 4.64 -8.52
CA HIS A 58 0.40 3.77 -7.36
C HIS A 58 0.72 4.60 -6.13
N ALA A 59 -0.23 4.66 -5.19
CA ALA A 59 0.07 5.15 -3.86
C ALA A 59 0.96 4.09 -3.20
N ASP A 60 2.14 4.52 -2.76
CA ASP A 60 3.06 3.68 -2.00
C ASP A 60 2.30 3.15 -0.78
N ASP A 61 2.12 1.83 -0.68
CA ASP A 61 1.28 1.23 0.36
C ASP A 61 2.03 1.09 1.69
N GLY A 62 3.23 1.66 1.78
CA GLY A 62 4.07 1.60 2.98
C GLY A 62 4.46 0.17 3.36
N SER A 63 4.11 -0.82 2.54
CA SER A 63 4.70 -2.14 2.65
C SER A 63 6.09 -1.99 2.09
N ALA A 64 7.07 -1.98 3.01
CA ALA A 64 8.46 -1.96 2.64
C ALA A 64 8.67 -3.01 1.54
N ASP A 65 9.17 -2.57 0.40
CA ASP A 65 9.84 -3.39 -0.59
C ASP A 65 11.03 -4.06 0.11
N HIS A 66 10.72 -5.13 0.85
CA HIS A 66 11.68 -6.01 1.47
C HIS A 66 11.87 -7.17 0.50
N GLY A 67 12.88 -7.01 -0.34
CA GLY A 67 13.70 -8.14 -0.76
C GLY A 67 13.52 -8.58 -2.20
N GLU A 68 14.12 -7.83 -3.12
CA GLU A 68 14.79 -8.45 -4.28
C GLU A 68 16.09 -7.68 -4.60
N GLY A 69 17.01 -7.68 -3.63
CA GLY A 69 18.34 -7.07 -3.80
C GLY A 69 19.45 -7.67 -2.93
N ALA A 70 19.20 -8.76 -2.21
CA ALA A 70 20.15 -9.36 -1.27
C ALA A 70 20.57 -10.78 -1.66
N HIS A 71 20.85 -11.01 -2.95
CA HIS A 71 21.66 -12.15 -3.37
C HIS A 71 22.57 -11.71 -4.51
N LYS A 72 23.70 -11.11 -4.15
CA LYS A 72 24.84 -11.01 -5.05
C LYS A 72 26.13 -11.37 -4.31
N ASP A 73 26.52 -12.62 -4.57
CA ASP A 73 27.89 -13.11 -4.70
C ASP A 73 28.79 -13.05 -3.45
N VAL A 74 28.65 -14.05 -2.58
CA VAL A 74 29.82 -14.63 -1.91
C VAL A 74 30.31 -15.75 -2.83
N GLU A 75 31.04 -15.39 -3.88
CA GLU A 75 31.85 -16.36 -4.61
C GLU A 75 33.02 -16.78 -3.71
N ASP A 76 33.24 -18.09 -3.72
CA ASP A 76 34.29 -18.83 -3.05
C ASP A 76 35.65 -18.10 -3.05
N VAL A 77 36.17 -17.83 -1.86
CA VAL A 77 37.63 -17.76 -1.66
C VAL A 77 38.03 -18.93 -0.77
N ARG A 78 38.15 -20.10 -1.40
CA ARG A 78 38.95 -21.23 -0.92
C ARG A 78 39.96 -21.59 -1.98
N ASP A 79 41.14 -21.00 -1.85
CA ASP A 79 42.43 -21.37 -2.42
C ASP A 79 43.36 -20.22 -2.01
N GLU A 80 44.60 -20.35 -1.55
CA GLU A 80 45.57 -21.43 -1.50
C GLU A 80 46.71 -20.86 -0.62
N GLY A 81 47.39 -21.70 0.18
CA GLY A 81 48.63 -21.29 0.88
C GLY A 81 48.88 -21.96 2.22
#